data_AF-A0A1E5IMP4-F1
#
_entry.id   AF-A0A1E5IMP4-F1
#
_cell.length_a   1.000
_cell.length_b   1.000
_cell.length_c   1.000
_cell.angle_alpha   90.00
_cell.angle_beta   90.00
_cell.angle_gamma   90.00
#
_symmetry.space_group_name_H-M   'P 1'
#
loop_
_entity.id
_entity.type
_entity.pdbx_description
1 polymer ?
#
loop_
_entity_poly.entity_id
_entity_poly.type
_entity_poly.pdbx_seq_one_letter_code
_entity_poly.pdbx_strand_id
1 'polypeptide(L)'
;MIIYVAFRFKSGLWGIVAVIGIIHDIVISLGFVILVNKEINITVIVAIHTVAGYSINDTIILFDRIKENLKLLAKEDFVAVVNKSVNEVLVRTIVTSLTVFIVACSLFFFGGEVMHTFAYIMIIGTVLGVFSTIFVCTSLVCEWEIRRNKRLKIAVKQSGVCSK
;
A
#
# COMPACT_ATOMS: atom_id res chain seq x y z
N MET A 1 -3.83 13.44 5.56
CA MET A 1 -3.84 12.15 4.86
C MET A 1 -5.20 11.83 4.23
N ILE A 2 -6.27 11.63 5.01
CA ILE A 2 -7.56 11.13 4.49
C ILE A 2 -8.17 12.02 3.39
N ILE A 3 -8.17 13.35 3.54
CA ILE A 3 -8.69 14.29 2.51
C ILE A 3 -7.89 14.18 1.19
N TYR A 4 -6.56 14.03 1.27
CA TYR A 4 -5.70 13.86 0.10
C TYR A 4 -6.01 12.55 -0.65
N VAL A 5 -6.16 11.45 0.08
CA VAL A 5 -6.53 10.14 -0.48
C VAL A 5 -7.91 10.18 -1.14
N ALA A 6 -8.87 10.85 -0.49
CA ALA A 6 -10.23 11.01 -1.00
C ALA A 6 -10.27 11.78 -2.33
N PHE A 7 -9.48 12.85 -2.47
CA PHE A 7 -9.36 13.58 -3.74
C PHE A 7 -8.55 12.80 -4.79
N ARG A 8 -7.56 12.00 -4.37
CA ARG A 8 -6.68 11.25 -5.28
C ARG A 8 -7.39 10.11 -6.00
N PHE A 9 -8.28 9.39 -5.32
CA PHE A 9 -8.99 8.23 -5.88
C PHE A 9 -10.42 8.59 -6.29
N LYS A 10 -10.60 9.02 -7.54
CA LYS A 10 -11.92 9.25 -8.18
C LYS A 10 -12.83 8.00 -8.23
N SER A 11 -12.28 6.82 -7.94
CA SER A 11 -13.00 5.53 -7.85
C SER A 11 -12.86 5.01 -6.42
N GLY A 12 -13.94 5.07 -5.63
CA GLY A 12 -13.90 4.80 -4.19
C GLY A 12 -13.30 3.45 -3.78
N LEU A 13 -13.34 2.46 -4.67
CA LEU A 13 -12.86 1.09 -4.43
C LEU A 13 -11.34 0.99 -4.29
N TRP A 14 -10.59 1.71 -5.13
CA TRP A 14 -9.12 1.75 -5.04
C TRP A 14 -8.68 2.49 -3.77
N GLY A 15 -9.45 3.51 -3.38
CA GLY A 15 -9.26 4.20 -2.09
C GLY A 15 -9.50 3.27 -0.90
N ILE A 16 -10.55 2.44 -0.92
CA ILE A 16 -10.85 1.47 0.15
C ILE A 16 -9.70 0.47 0.31
N VAL A 17 -9.17 -0.08 -0.79
CA VAL A 17 -8.02 -1.01 -0.71
C VAL A 17 -6.78 -0.31 -0.15
N ALA A 18 -6.52 0.94 -0.53
CA ALA A 18 -5.41 1.72 0.02
C ALA A 18 -5.57 1.95 1.54
N VAL A 19 -6.79 2.25 2.00
CA VAL A 19 -7.08 2.43 3.44
C VAL A 19 -6.89 1.12 4.20
N ILE A 20 -7.32 -0.02 3.65
CA ILE A 20 -7.09 -1.34 4.26
C ILE A 20 -5.59 -1.62 4.40
N GLY A 21 -4.79 -1.28 3.39
CA GLY A 21 -3.33 -1.38 3.44
C GLY A 21 -2.72 -0.55 4.59
N ILE A 22 -3.15 0.71 4.76
CA ILE A 22 -2.69 1.54 5.88
C ILE A 22 -3.07 0.93 7.23
N ILE A 23 -4.31 0.44 7.37
CA ILE A 23 -4.76 -0.18 8.62
C ILE A 23 -3.88 -1.38 8.94
N HIS A 24 -3.56 -2.21 7.95
CA HIS A 24 -2.64 -3.34 8.10
C HIS A 24 -1.26 -2.87 8.61
N ASP A 25 -0.69 -1.82 8.03
CA ASP A 25 0.62 -1.29 8.44
C ASP A 25 0.62 -0.75 9.87
N ILE A 26 -0.46 -0.05 10.27
CA ILE A 26 -0.63 0.47 11.63
C ILE A 26 -0.75 -0.68 12.63
N VAL A 27 -1.57 -1.70 12.32
CA VAL A 27 -1.78 -2.86 13.20
C VAL A 27 -0.48 -3.61 13.41
N ILE A 28 0.28 -3.88 12.35
CA ILE A 28 1.55 -4.61 12.49
C ILE A 28 2.58 -3.75 13.24
N SER A 29 2.69 -2.46 12.94
CA SER A 29 3.62 -1.56 13.64
C SER A 29 3.31 -1.49 15.13
N LEU A 30 2.03 -1.40 15.52
CA LEU A 30 1.61 -1.46 16.93
C LEU A 30 1.92 -2.82 17.56
N GLY A 31 1.69 -3.92 16.83
CA GLY A 31 2.05 -5.26 17.28
C GLY A 31 3.53 -5.36 17.65
N PHE A 32 4.43 -4.82 16.83
CA PHE A 32 5.86 -4.79 17.13
C PHE A 32 6.21 -3.94 18.35
N VAL A 33 5.56 -2.78 18.54
CA VAL A 33 5.79 -1.93 19.72
C VAL A 33 5.44 -2.69 21.01
N ILE A 34 4.32 -3.42 21.00
CA ILE A 34 3.85 -4.21 22.15
C ILE A 34 4.82 -5.38 22.41
N LEU A 35 5.26 -6.09 21.37
CA LEU A 35 6.20 -7.22 21.52
C LEU A 35 7.53 -6.82 22.16
N VAL A 36 8.00 -5.60 21.89
CA VAL A 36 9.27 -5.08 22.42
C VAL A 36 9.08 -4.39 23.78
N ASN A 37 7.86 -4.39 24.33
CA ASN A 37 7.49 -3.75 25.60
C ASN A 37 7.94 -2.27 25.66
N LYS A 38 7.79 -1.53 24.55
CA LYS A 38 8.06 -0.09 24.51
C LYS A 38 6.80 0.68 24.88
N GLU A 39 6.99 1.76 25.64
CA GLU A 39 5.90 2.67 26.01
C GLU A 39 5.31 3.39 24.80
N ILE A 40 3.98 3.46 24.74
CA ILE A 40 3.27 4.20 23.69
C ILE A 40 3.24 5.68 24.07
N ASN A 41 4.29 6.38 23.66
CA ASN A 41 4.43 7.82 23.88
C ASN A 41 4.09 8.59 22.59
N ILE A 42 4.04 9.93 22.65
CA ILE A 42 3.76 10.76 21.47
C ILE A 42 4.70 10.44 20.29
N THR A 43 5.96 10.12 20.60
CA THR A 43 6.98 9.71 19.62
C THR A 43 6.58 8.45 18.84
N VAL A 44 5.95 7.47 19.49
CA VAL A 44 5.49 6.23 18.85
C VAL A 44 4.34 6.53 17.89
N ILE A 45 3.39 7.36 18.32
CA ILE A 45 2.24 7.78 17.49
C ILE A 45 2.73 8.52 16.24
N VAL A 46 3.70 9.43 16.41
CA VAL A 46 4.31 10.16 15.30
C VAL A 46 5.05 9.20 14.36
N ALA A 47 5.83 8.25 14.87
CA ALA A 47 6.53 7.26 14.05
C ALA A 47 5.56 6.42 13.19
N ILE A 48 4.49 5.92 13.79
CA ILE A 48 3.46 5.15 13.09
C ILE A 48 2.78 6.00 12.02
N HIS A 49 2.48 7.27 12.31
CA HIS A 49 1.92 8.20 11.33
C HIS A 49 2.87 8.42 10.14
N THR A 50 4.17 8.58 10.41
CA THR A 50 5.19 8.76 9.38
C THR A 50 5.28 7.53 8.48
N VAL A 51 5.30 6.33 9.05
CA VAL A 51 5.28 5.06 8.29
C VAL A 51 4.02 4.96 7.42
N ALA A 52 2.85 5.24 7.99
CA ALA A 52 1.59 5.22 7.23
C ALA A 52 1.59 6.23 6.06
N GLY A 53 2.17 7.42 6.28
CA GLY A 53 2.31 8.45 5.25
C GLY A 53 3.23 8.03 4.10
N TYR A 54 4.36 7.39 4.42
CA TYR A 54 5.29 6.85 3.44
C TYR A 54 4.66 5.69 2.65
N SER A 55 4.01 4.74 3.35
CA SER A 55 3.40 3.57 2.72
C SER A 55 2.29 3.91 1.72
N ILE A 56 1.42 4.88 2.05
CA ILE A 56 0.38 5.27 1.10
C ILE A 56 0.92 5.96 -0.15
N ASN A 57 2.05 6.67 -0.04
CA ASN A 57 2.68 7.27 -1.22
C ASN A 57 3.07 6.18 -2.23
N ASP A 58 3.66 5.08 -1.74
CA ASP A 58 4.03 3.94 -2.58
C ASP A 58 2.79 3.25 -3.16
N THR A 59 1.73 3.09 -2.35
CA THR A 59 0.46 2.51 -2.81
C THR A 59 -0.23 3.35 -3.89
N ILE A 60 -0.22 4.68 -3.78
CA ILE A 60 -0.83 5.57 -4.79
C ILE A 60 -0.13 5.41 -6.14
N ILE A 61 1.20 5.44 -6.14
CA ILE A 61 2.00 5.36 -7.38
C ILE A 61 1.77 4.01 -8.07
N LEU A 62 1.76 2.91 -7.31
CA LEU A 62 1.45 1.58 -7.84
C LEU A 62 0.04 1.53 -8.45
N PHE A 63 -0.96 2.05 -7.75
CA PHE A 63 -2.35 2.04 -8.22
C PHE A 63 -2.55 2.88 -9.47
N ASP A 64 -1.92 4.03 -9.56
CA ASP A 64 -1.96 4.82 -10.78
C ASP A 64 -1.30 4.10 -11.95
N ARG A 65 -0.15 3.46 -11.73
CA ARG A 65 0.52 2.73 -12.79
C ARG A 65 -0.33 1.57 -13.29
N ILE A 66 -0.97 0.82 -12.40
CA ILE A 66 -1.91 -0.24 -12.81
C ILE A 66 -3.05 0.36 -13.64
N LYS A 67 -3.64 1.47 -13.20
CA LYS A 67 -4.75 2.13 -13.94
C LYS A 67 -4.32 2.68 -15.30
N GLU A 68 -3.10 3.17 -15.41
CA GLU A 68 -2.51 3.63 -16.66
C GLU A 68 -2.29 2.46 -17.61
N ASN A 69 -1.64 1.39 -17.13
CA ASN A 69 -1.37 0.20 -17.92
C ASN A 69 -2.64 -0.55 -18.33
N LEU A 70 -3.71 -0.53 -17.52
CA LEU A 70 -5.01 -1.07 -17.93
C LEU A 70 -5.62 -0.34 -19.14
N LYS A 71 -5.33 0.96 -19.30
CA LYS A 71 -5.79 1.72 -20.47
C LYS A 71 -4.91 1.44 -21.70
N LEU A 72 -3.61 1.30 -21.51
CA LEU A 72 -2.64 1.08 -22.58
C LEU A 72 -2.67 -0.38 -23.11
N LEU A 73 -2.87 -1.35 -22.21
CA LEU A 73 -2.80 -2.80 -22.46
C LEU A 73 -4.19 -3.44 -22.35
N ALA A 74 -5.21 -2.82 -22.96
CA ALA A 74 -6.61 -3.24 -22.83
C ALA A 74 -6.92 -4.67 -23.33
N LYS A 75 -5.97 -5.32 -24.04
CA LYS A 75 -6.10 -6.69 -24.57
C LYS A 75 -5.38 -7.75 -23.73
N GLU A 76 -4.54 -7.35 -22.78
CA GLU A 76 -3.80 -8.28 -21.93
C GLU A 76 -4.63 -8.72 -20.71
N ASP A 77 -4.27 -9.87 -20.13
CA ASP A 77 -4.90 -10.33 -18.90
C ASP A 77 -4.57 -9.39 -17.72
N PHE A 78 -5.54 -9.22 -16.81
CA PHE A 78 -5.41 -8.29 -15.69
C PHE A 78 -4.18 -8.62 -14.83
N VAL A 79 -3.90 -9.90 -14.61
CA VAL A 79 -2.75 -10.34 -13.80
C VAL A 79 -1.43 -9.98 -14.48
N ALA A 80 -1.35 -10.10 -15.81
CA ALA A 80 -0.18 -9.71 -16.59
C ALA A 80 0.07 -8.19 -16.49
N VAL A 81 -1.00 -7.40 -16.59
CA VAL A 81 -0.95 -5.94 -16.44
C VAL A 81 -0.45 -5.53 -15.04
N VAL A 82 -0.94 -6.18 -14.00
CA VAL A 82 -0.49 -5.91 -12.62
C VAL A 82 0.98 -6.27 -12.46
N ASN A 83 1.41 -7.44 -12.91
CA ASN A 83 2.81 -7.87 -12.81
C ASN A 83 3.76 -6.88 -13.52
N LYS A 84 3.39 -6.42 -14.72
CA LYS A 84 4.15 -5.42 -15.46
C LYS A 84 4.22 -4.08 -14.69
N SER A 85 3.08 -3.65 -14.15
CA SER A 85 2.99 -2.40 -13.38
C SER A 85 3.85 -2.44 -12.12
N VAL A 86 3.89 -3.58 -11.40
CA VAL A 86 4.75 -3.78 -10.23
C VAL A 86 6.21 -3.64 -10.62
N ASN A 87 6.65 -4.30 -11.69
CA ASN A 87 8.04 -4.21 -12.16
C ASN A 87 8.44 -2.79 -12.56
N GLU A 88 7.55 -2.02 -13.16
CA GLU A 88 7.82 -0.62 -13.56
C GLU A 88 7.97 0.33 -12.36
N VAL A 89 7.28 0.08 -11.25
CA VAL A 89 7.39 0.92 -10.04
C VAL A 89 8.43 0.41 -9.04
N LEU A 90 8.88 -0.84 -9.18
CA LEU A 90 9.76 -1.51 -8.22
C LEU A 90 11.05 -0.73 -7.94
N VAL A 91 11.73 -0.24 -8.98
CA VAL A 91 12.98 0.53 -8.83
C VAL A 91 12.74 1.79 -8.00
N ARG A 92 11.64 2.50 -8.23
CA ARG A 92 11.27 3.69 -7.44
C ARG A 92 11.08 3.30 -5.98
N THR A 93 10.23 2.31 -5.72
CA THR A 93 9.89 1.87 -4.36
C THR A 93 11.11 1.41 -3.59
N ILE A 94 12.03 0.67 -4.23
CA ILE A 94 13.28 0.24 -3.60
C ILE A 94 14.16 1.45 -3.26
N VAL A 95 14.34 2.40 -4.18
CA VAL A 95 15.20 3.57 -3.93
C VAL A 95 14.62 4.45 -2.81
N THR A 96 13.33 4.71 -2.80
CA THR A 96 12.70 5.54 -1.76
C THR A 96 12.69 4.84 -0.41
N SER A 97 12.43 3.53 -0.35
CA SER A 97 12.42 2.79 0.91
C SER A 97 13.83 2.61 1.47
N LEU A 98 14.82 2.37 0.62
CA LEU A 98 16.21 2.23 1.03
C LEU A 98 16.76 3.54 1.59
N THR A 99 16.44 4.68 0.98
CA THR A 99 16.89 5.99 1.50
C THR A 99 16.27 6.27 2.87
N VAL A 100 14.97 6.00 3.06
CA VAL A 100 14.32 6.10 4.38
C VAL A 100 14.95 5.14 5.38
N PHE A 101 15.25 3.91 4.97
CA PHE A 101 15.89 2.91 5.82
C PHE A 101 17.28 3.35 6.28
N ILE A 102 18.11 3.88 5.39
CA ILE A 102 19.46 4.39 5.73
C ILE A 102 19.36 5.54 6.74
N VAL A 103 18.42 6.46 6.54
CA VAL A 103 18.18 7.57 7.49
C VAL A 103 17.71 7.03 8.84
N ALA A 104 16.79 6.06 8.84
CA ALA A 104 16.29 5.44 10.07
C ALA A 104 17.39 4.67 10.80
N CYS A 105 18.27 3.94 10.10
CA CYS A 105 19.44 3.29 10.69
C CYS A 105 20.40 4.31 11.31
N SER A 106 20.67 5.42 10.62
CA SER A 106 21.50 6.49 11.16
C SER A 106 20.90 7.05 12.45
N LEU A 107 19.58 7.28 12.46
CA LEU A 107 18.87 7.74 13.65
C LEU A 107 18.84 6.68 14.77
N PHE A 108 18.87 5.40 14.44
CA PHE A 108 18.91 4.32 15.42
C PHE A 108 20.27 4.25 16.14
N PHE A 109 21.38 4.33 15.40
CA PHE A 109 22.72 4.23 15.98
C PHE A 109 23.22 5.54 16.59
N PHE A 110 22.90 6.69 15.99
CA PHE A 110 23.38 8.00 16.41
C PHE A 110 22.32 8.84 17.14
N GLY A 111 21.07 8.38 17.19
CA GLY A 111 19.99 9.08 17.89
C GLY A 111 20.03 8.85 19.40
N GLY A 112 19.52 9.82 20.15
CA GLY A 112 19.34 9.69 21.60
C GLY A 112 18.19 8.74 21.98
N GLU A 113 18.02 8.49 23.28
CA GLU A 113 17.07 7.49 23.81
C GLU A 113 15.62 7.66 23.30
N VAL A 114 15.15 8.90 23.17
CA VAL A 114 13.80 9.19 22.67
C VAL A 114 13.64 8.82 21.19
N MET A 115 14.68 9.06 20.39
CA MET A 115 14.66 8.81 18.93
C MET A 115 14.94 7.35 18.59
N HIS A 116 15.54 6.58 19.51
CA HIS A 116 15.80 5.17 19.29
C HIS A 116 14.51 4.38 19.06
N THR A 117 13.47 4.62 19.85
CA THR A 117 12.15 3.98 19.65
C THR A 117 11.49 4.43 18.35
N PHE A 118 11.63 5.70 17.98
CA PHE A 118 11.16 6.23 16.70
C PHE A 118 11.84 5.52 15.52
N ALA A 119 13.17 5.47 15.55
CA ALA A 119 13.99 4.88 14.50
C ALA A 119 13.71 3.38 14.35
N TYR A 120 13.52 2.67 15.46
CA TYR A 120 13.15 1.25 15.44
C TYR A 120 11.82 1.00 14.71
N ILE A 121 10.79 1.80 15.01
CA ILE A 121 9.49 1.72 14.33
C ILE A 121 9.63 2.06 12.84
N MET A 122 10.45 3.06 12.50
CA MET A 122 10.70 3.44 11.11
C MET A 122 11.39 2.32 10.32
N ILE A 123 12.42 1.68 10.88
CA ILE A 123 13.14 0.57 10.25
C ILE A 123 12.16 -0.56 9.91
N ILE A 124 11.40 -1.02 10.89
CA ILE A 124 10.45 -2.13 10.71
C ILE A 124 9.29 -1.71 9.81
N GLY A 125 8.72 -0.54 10.06
CA GLY A 125 7.57 -0.01 9.34
C GLY A 125 7.85 0.23 7.87
N THR A 126 9.02 0.76 7.50
CA THR A 126 9.40 0.97 6.10
C THR A 126 9.54 -0.36 5.36
N VAL A 127 10.18 -1.36 5.97
CA VAL A 127 10.33 -2.68 5.36
C VAL A 127 8.96 -3.32 5.15
N LEU A 128 8.12 -3.36 6.20
CA LEU A 128 6.79 -3.95 6.14
C LEU A 128 5.84 -3.19 5.21
N GLY A 129 5.95 -1.86 5.13
CA GLY A 129 5.13 -1.03 4.24
C GLY A 129 5.38 -1.34 2.76
N VAL A 130 6.64 -1.59 2.38
CA VAL A 130 6.98 -2.03 1.02
C VAL A 130 6.37 -3.41 0.74
N PHE A 131 6.51 -4.36 1.66
CA PHE A 131 5.90 -5.69 1.52
C PHE A 131 4.37 -5.60 1.43
N SER A 132 3.74 -4.81 2.28
CA SER A 132 2.29 -4.60 2.32
C SER A 132 1.79 -4.01 1.00
N THR A 133 2.44 -2.96 0.50
CA THR A 133 2.06 -2.32 -0.77
C THR A 133 2.17 -3.29 -1.96
N ILE A 134 3.26 -4.05 -2.05
CA ILE A 134 3.49 -4.93 -3.21
C ILE A 134 2.65 -6.20 -3.13
N PHE A 135 2.46 -6.80 -1.95
CA PHE A 135 1.78 -8.10 -1.83
C PHE A 135 0.32 -7.97 -1.39
N VAL A 136 0.03 -7.17 -0.37
CA VAL A 136 -1.34 -7.06 0.18
C VAL A 136 -2.21 -6.24 -0.77
N CYS A 137 -1.76 -5.05 -1.16
CA CYS A 137 -2.56 -4.17 -2.02
C CYS A 137 -2.76 -4.75 -3.42
N THR A 138 -1.76 -5.36 -4.05
CA THR A 138 -1.92 -5.97 -5.39
C THR A 138 -2.85 -7.17 -5.38
N SER A 139 -2.75 -8.04 -4.36
CA SER A 139 -3.61 -9.21 -4.23
C SER A 139 -5.06 -8.81 -4.00
N LEU A 140 -5.30 -7.83 -3.14
CA LEU A 140 -6.64 -7.28 -2.89
C LEU A 140 -7.24 -6.65 -4.16
N VAL A 141 -6.46 -5.90 -4.92
CA VAL A 141 -6.91 -5.32 -6.20
C VAL A 141 -7.21 -6.41 -7.24
N CYS A 142 -6.34 -7.43 -7.35
CA CYS A 142 -6.54 -8.55 -8.28
C CYS A 142 -7.80 -9.33 -7.95
N GLU A 143 -7.99 -9.71 -6.69
CA GLU A 143 -9.18 -10.47 -6.29
C GLU A 143 -10.45 -9.66 -6.54
N TRP A 144 -10.41 -8.36 -6.24
CA TRP A 144 -11.56 -7.49 -6.41
C TRP A 144 -11.93 -7.32 -7.88
N GLU A 145 -10.96 -7.07 -8.78
CA GLU A 145 -11.25 -6.90 -10.20
C GLU A 145 -11.70 -8.22 -10.86
N ILE A 146 -11.14 -9.37 -10.46
CA ILE A 146 -11.61 -10.69 -10.93
C ILE A 146 -13.07 -10.92 -10.52
N ARG A 147 -13.43 -10.60 -9.26
CA ARG A 147 -14.82 -10.70 -8.78
C ARG A 147 -15.75 -9.75 -9.54
N ARG A 148 -15.29 -8.54 -9.86
CA ARG A 148 -16.03 -7.58 -10.68
C ARG A 148 -16.27 -8.09 -12.10
N ASN A 149 -15.23 -8.60 -12.76
CA ASN A 149 -15.33 -9.14 -14.12
C ASN A 149 -16.27 -10.37 -14.19
N LYS A 150 -16.25 -11.23 -13.16
CA LYS A 150 -17.24 -12.32 -13.03
C LYS A 150 -18.66 -11.79 -12.90
N ARG A 151 -18.90 -10.78 -12.06
CA ARG A 151 -20.23 -10.15 -11.91
C ARG A 151 -20.72 -9.49 -13.20
N LEU A 152 -19.84 -8.81 -13.94
CA LEU A 152 -20.17 -8.20 -15.23
C LEU A 152 -20.52 -9.26 -16.28
N LYS A 153 -19.77 -10.35 -16.38
CA LYS A 153 -20.10 -11.48 -17.29
C LYS A 153 -21.44 -12.11 -16.95
N ILE A 154 -21.79 -12.24 -15.67
CA ILE A 154 -23.10 -12.77 -15.22
C ILE A 154 -24.23 -11.80 -15.57
N ALA A 155 -24.05 -10.49 -15.34
CA ALA A 155 -25.04 -9.47 -15.65
C ALA A 155 -25.30 -9.35 -17.16
N VAL A 156 -24.25 -9.40 -18.00
CA VAL A 156 -24.38 -9.42 -19.47
C VAL A 156 -25.06 -10.70 -19.96
N LYS A 157 -24.73 -11.86 -19.37
CA LYS A 157 -25.38 -13.13 -19.71
C LYS A 157 -26.87 -13.12 -19.36
N GLN A 158 -27.27 -12.50 -18.25
CA GLN A 158 -28.69 -12.35 -17.87
C GLN A 158 -29.44 -11.35 -18.76
N SER A 159 -28.80 -10.28 -19.20
CA SER A 159 -29.43 -9.30 -20.11
C SER A 159 -29.56 -9.81 -21.55
N GLY A 160 -28.68 -10.72 -22.00
CA GLY A 160 -28.84 -11.42 -23.29
C GLY A 160 -29.92 -12.52 -23.29
N VAL A 161 -30.44 -12.92 -22.13
CA VAL A 161 -31.51 -13.94 -22.00
C VAL A 161 -32.91 -13.31 -21.99
N CYS A 162 -33.03 -12.01 -21.70
CA CYS A 162 -34.32 -11.29 -21.65
C CYS A 162 -34.81 -10.76 -23.02
N SER A 163 -34.11 -11.08 -24.11
CA SER A 163 -34.42 -10.61 -25.48
C SER A 163 -34.88 -11.71 -26.44
N LYS A 164 -35.20 -12.92 -25.94
CA LYS A 164 -35.82 -13.99 -26.72
C LYS A 164 -37.17 -14.38 -26.15
#